data_AF-A0A7C4U6L9-F1
#
_entry.id   AF-A0A7C4U6L9-F1
#
_cell.length_a   1.000
_cell.length_b   1.000
_cell.length_c   1.000
_cell.angle_alpha   90.00
_cell.angle_beta   90.00
_cell.angle_gamma   90.00
#
_symmetry.space_group_name_H-M   'P 1'
#
loop_
_entity.id
_entity.type
_entity.pdbx_description
1 polymer ?
#
loop_
_entity_poly.entity_id
_entity_poly.type
_entity_poly.pdbx_seq_one_letter_code
_entity_poly.pdbx_strand_id
1 'polypeptide(L)'
;MELLLICTVAFVASGLTLFSGFGLGTLMLPVFGLFFPLELAIAMTAIVHFLNNIFKLFLFKKHINVPVVVKFGLPSILAALAGAFLLNQLGKGSPLTSYVLGGNVYFVTILKVVIGVLMIIFALFELVPALKKLSIDKK
;
A
#
# COMPACT_ATOMS: atom_id res chain seq x y z
N MET A 1 -20.03 -4.40 13.43
CA MET A 1 -18.92 -3.91 14.26
C MET A 1 -17.64 -3.73 13.45
N GLU A 2 -17.21 -4.75 12.69
CA GLU A 2 -15.96 -4.71 11.91
C GLU A 2 -15.91 -3.61 10.84
N LEU A 3 -16.98 -3.45 10.04
CA LEU A 3 -17.05 -2.38 9.02
C LEU A 3 -16.90 -0.97 9.62
N LEU A 4 -17.48 -0.74 10.81
CA LEU A 4 -17.43 0.55 11.47
C LEU A 4 -16.01 0.86 11.98
N LEU A 5 -15.32 -0.16 12.50
CA LEU A 5 -13.90 -0.08 12.84
C LEU A 5 -13.04 0.19 11.60
N ILE A 6 -13.24 -0.56 10.51
CA ILE A 6 -12.50 -0.38 9.25
C ILE A 6 -12.68 1.03 8.70
N CYS A 7 -13.91 1.54 8.64
CA CYS A 7 -14.20 2.89 8.19
C CYS A 7 -13.53 3.95 9.09
N THR A 8 -13.57 3.74 10.41
CA THR A 8 -12.95 4.67 11.38
C THR A 8 -11.44 4.70 11.21
N VAL A 9 -10.80 3.53 11.10
CA VAL A 9 -9.34 3.43 10.91
C VAL A 9 -8.93 4.02 9.56
N ALA A 10 -9.69 3.76 8.49
CA ALA A 10 -9.45 4.34 7.17
C ALA A 10 -9.58 5.87 7.19
N PHE A 11 -10.57 6.40 7.89
CA PHE A 11 -10.77 7.84 8.07
C PHE A 11 -9.61 8.48 8.83
N VAL A 12 -9.23 7.92 9.99
CA VAL A 12 -8.12 8.43 10.81
C VAL A 12 -6.79 8.35 10.06
N ALA A 13 -6.48 7.22 9.42
CA ALA A 13 -5.26 7.08 8.63
C ALA A 13 -5.23 8.04 7.44
N SER A 14 -6.35 8.25 6.75
CA SER A 14 -6.45 9.25 5.68
C SER A 14 -6.22 10.67 6.19
N GLY A 15 -6.78 11.01 7.36
CA GLY A 15 -6.55 12.30 8.02
C GLY A 15 -5.11 12.52 8.46
N LEU A 16 -4.47 11.52 9.07
CA LEU A 16 -3.05 11.61 9.49
C LEU A 16 -2.12 11.78 8.27
N THR A 17 -2.40 11.04 7.20
CA THR A 17 -1.58 11.06 5.98
C THR A 17 -1.88 12.22 5.04
N LEU A 18 -2.96 12.97 5.30
CA LEU A 18 -3.23 14.24 4.65
C LEU A 18 -2.11 15.25 4.94
N PHE A 19 -1.64 15.31 6.19
CA PHE A 19 -0.59 16.22 6.62
C PHE A 19 0.82 15.70 6.34
N SER A 20 1.06 14.40 6.55
CA SER A 20 2.39 13.81 6.32
C SER A 20 2.70 13.59 4.82
N GLY A 21 1.67 13.48 3.98
CA GLY A 21 1.81 13.18 2.55
C GLY A 21 2.28 11.76 2.22
N PHE A 22 2.53 10.89 3.22
CA PHE A 22 3.10 9.56 3.04
C PHE A 22 2.51 8.53 4.01
N GLY A 23 2.67 7.24 3.72
CA GLY A 23 2.44 6.14 4.66
C GLY A 23 1.03 5.59 4.71
N LEU A 24 0.09 6.10 3.90
CA LEU A 24 -1.29 5.57 3.90
C LEU A 24 -1.32 4.09 3.52
N GLY A 25 -0.62 3.71 2.45
CA GLY A 25 -0.52 2.32 2.03
C GLY A 25 0.11 1.44 3.10
N THR A 26 1.19 1.90 3.74
CA THR A 26 1.88 1.20 4.82
C THR A 26 0.98 0.96 6.03
N LEU A 27 0.14 1.94 6.39
CA LEU A 27 -0.78 1.84 7.54
C LEU A 27 -2.02 0.99 7.23
N MET A 28 -2.60 1.14 6.03
CA MET A 28 -3.86 0.49 5.68
C MET A 28 -3.71 -1.00 5.38
N LEU A 29 -2.63 -1.41 4.73
CA LEU A 29 -2.46 -2.80 4.31
C LEU A 29 -2.45 -3.79 5.50
N PRO A 30 -1.68 -3.56 6.59
CA PRO A 30 -1.74 -4.41 7.77
C PRO A 30 -3.13 -4.46 8.40
N VAL A 31 -3.81 -3.31 8.51
CA VAL A 31 -5.17 -3.23 9.07
C VAL A 31 -6.13 -4.08 8.26
N PHE A 32 -6.20 -3.89 6.93
CA PHE A 32 -7.08 -4.69 6.09
C PHE A 32 -6.67 -6.17 6.07
N GLY A 33 -5.37 -6.48 6.15
CA GLY A 33 -4.86 -7.84 6.21
C GLY A 33 -5.27 -8.63 7.45
N LEU A 34 -5.69 -7.94 8.53
CA LEU A 34 -6.27 -8.60 9.72
C LEU A 34 -7.69 -9.12 9.48
N PHE A 35 -8.43 -8.50 8.56
CA PHE A 35 -9.86 -8.79 8.35
C PHE A 35 -10.15 -9.46 7.01
N PHE A 36 -9.26 -9.32 6.02
CA PHE A 36 -9.51 -9.75 4.65
C PHE A 36 -8.33 -10.55 4.08
N PRO A 37 -8.61 -11.43 3.09
CA PRO A 37 -7.57 -12.02 2.25
C PRO A 37 -6.63 -10.97 1.68
N LEU A 38 -5.35 -11.31 1.56
CA LEU A 38 -4.28 -10.37 1.21
C LEU A 38 -4.56 -9.61 -0.11
N GLU A 39 -5.12 -10.29 -1.11
CA GLU A 39 -5.48 -9.69 -2.40
C GLU A 39 -6.53 -8.59 -2.23
N LEU A 40 -7.58 -8.87 -1.46
CA LEU A 40 -8.63 -7.90 -1.14
C LEU A 40 -8.07 -6.77 -0.29
N ALA A 41 -7.22 -7.06 0.70
CA ALA A 41 -6.57 -6.06 1.54
C ALA A 41 -5.74 -5.07 0.72
N ILE A 42 -4.96 -5.56 -0.25
CA ILE A 42 -4.20 -4.71 -1.17
C ILE A 42 -5.12 -3.89 -2.06
N ALA A 43 -6.17 -4.50 -2.63
CA ALA A 43 -7.14 -3.81 -3.48
C ALA A 43 -7.86 -2.68 -2.73
N MET A 44 -8.35 -2.95 -1.52
CA MET A 44 -9.01 -1.94 -0.68
C MET A 44 -8.04 -0.83 -0.29
N THR A 45 -6.80 -1.16 0.06
CA THR A 45 -5.76 -0.16 0.33
C THR A 45 -5.55 0.76 -0.88
N ALA A 46 -5.48 0.19 -2.08
CA ALA A 46 -5.33 0.95 -3.31
C ALA A 46 -6.53 1.88 -3.57
N ILE A 47 -7.76 1.41 -3.33
CA ILE A 47 -8.98 2.23 -3.46
C ILE A 47 -8.98 3.40 -2.48
N VAL A 48 -8.74 3.14 -1.20
CA VAL A 48 -8.69 4.19 -0.16
C VAL A 48 -7.58 5.20 -0.49
N HIS A 49 -6.41 4.72 -0.94
CA HIS A 49 -5.30 5.59 -1.35
C HIS A 49 -5.65 6.45 -2.56
N PHE A 50 -6.28 5.87 -3.57
CA PHE A 50 -6.72 6.58 -4.76
C PHE A 50 -7.73 7.68 -4.43
N LEU A 51 -8.77 7.35 -3.66
CA LEU A 51 -9.80 8.31 -3.24
C LEU A 51 -9.22 9.43 -2.36
N ASN A 52 -8.34 9.09 -1.41
CA ASN A 52 -7.66 10.08 -0.57
C ASN A 52 -6.78 11.04 -1.41
N ASN A 53 -6.12 10.51 -2.45
CA ASN A 53 -5.30 11.34 -3.34
C ASN A 53 -6.14 12.23 -4.27
N ILE A 54 -7.29 11.75 -4.77
CA ILE A 54 -8.25 12.60 -5.50
C ILE A 54 -8.77 13.71 -4.60
N PHE A 55 -9.14 13.39 -3.36
CA PHE A 55 -9.61 14.39 -2.40
C PHE A 55 -8.55 15.47 -2.16
N LYS A 56 -7.29 15.07 -1.94
CA LYS A 56 -6.15 15.99 -1.84
C LYS A 56 -5.97 16.85 -3.08
N LEU A 57 -6.04 16.25 -4.27
CA LEU A 57 -5.92 16.96 -5.54
C LEU A 57 -6.98 18.06 -5.66
N PHE A 58 -8.23 17.75 -5.29
CA PHE A 58 -9.33 18.71 -5.32
C PHE A 58 -9.14 19.85 -4.31
N LEU A 59 -8.78 19.51 -3.06
CA LEU A 59 -8.59 20.48 -1.97
C LEU A 59 -7.45 21.45 -2.27
N PHE A 60 -6.33 20.96 -2.80
CA PHE A 60 -5.12 21.73 -3.05
C PHE A 60 -4.92 22.12 -4.52
N LYS A 61 -5.97 22.07 -5.35
CA LYS A 61 -5.86 22.26 -6.81
C LYS A 61 -5.14 23.54 -7.24
N LYS A 62 -5.26 24.62 -6.48
CA LYS A 62 -4.62 25.92 -6.75
C LYS A 62 -3.10 25.92 -6.56
N HIS A 63 -2.56 24.94 -5.84
CA HIS A 63 -1.13 24.85 -5.48
C HIS A 63 -0.45 23.65 -6.15
N ILE A 64 -1.09 23.03 -7.15
CA ILE A 64 -0.54 21.87 -7.84
C ILE A 64 0.68 22.27 -8.67
N ASN A 65 1.78 21.55 -8.49
CA ASN A 65 2.92 21.60 -9.38
C ASN A 65 2.70 20.62 -10.56
N VAL A 66 2.23 21.14 -11.70
CA VAL A 66 1.90 20.35 -12.89
C VAL A 66 3.08 19.50 -13.39
N PRO A 67 4.32 20.04 -13.49
CA PRO A 67 5.49 19.23 -13.83
C PRO A 67 5.67 17.99 -12.95
N VAL A 68 5.43 18.08 -11.64
CA VAL A 68 5.52 16.94 -10.72
C VAL A 68 4.40 15.94 -10.98
N VAL A 69 3.16 16.40 -11.17
CA VAL A 69 2.02 15.52 -11.48
C VAL A 69 2.28 14.71 -12.75
N VAL A 70 2.84 15.32 -13.79
CA VAL A 70 3.15 14.61 -15.04
C VAL A 70 4.35 13.68 -14.87
N LYS A 71 5.48 14.18 -14.35
CA LYS A 71 6.74 13.40 -14.26
C LYS A 71 6.69 12.30 -13.21
N PHE A 72 5.85 12.42 -12.19
CA PHE A 72 5.74 11.44 -11.11
C PHE A 72 4.40 10.69 -11.15
N GLY A 73 3.30 11.41 -11.31
CA GLY A 73 1.96 10.82 -11.29
C GLY A 73 1.69 9.88 -12.46
N LEU A 74 2.06 10.26 -13.68
CA LEU A 74 1.82 9.41 -14.86
C LEU A 74 2.62 8.09 -14.79
N PRO A 75 3.94 8.10 -14.49
CA PRO A 75 4.66 6.85 -14.25
C PRO A 75 4.09 6.03 -13.08
N SER A 76 3.63 6.69 -12.02
CA SER A 76 3.01 6.01 -10.87
C SER A 76 1.72 5.29 -11.26
N ILE A 77 0.89 5.87 -12.13
CA ILE A 77 -0.32 5.20 -12.65
C ILE A 77 0.05 3.97 -13.47
N LEU A 78 1.02 4.08 -14.38
CA LEU A 78 1.48 2.94 -15.18
C LEU A 78 2.05 1.82 -14.29
N ALA A 79 2.86 2.18 -13.31
CA ALA A 79 3.40 1.24 -12.33
C ALA A 79 2.30 0.59 -11.47
N ALA A 80 1.27 1.34 -11.07
CA ALA A 80 0.14 0.81 -10.32
C ALA A 80 -0.69 -0.20 -11.16
N LEU A 81 -0.90 0.08 -12.44
CA LEU A 81 -1.57 -0.85 -13.36
C LEU A 81 -0.75 -2.13 -13.57
N ALA A 82 0.56 -1.98 -13.77
CA ALA A 82 1.48 -3.12 -13.86
C ALA A 82 1.48 -3.94 -12.55
N GLY A 83 1.49 -3.27 -11.39
CA GLY A 83 1.38 -3.90 -10.08
C GLY A 83 0.06 -4.64 -9.87
N ALA A 84 -1.06 -4.07 -10.30
CA ALA A 84 -2.38 -4.71 -10.23
C ALA A 84 -2.46 -5.96 -11.13
N PHE A 85 -1.90 -5.90 -12.33
CA PHE A 85 -1.77 -7.05 -13.21
C PHE A 85 -0.91 -8.15 -12.57
N LEU A 86 0.26 -7.78 -12.03
CA LEU A 86 1.16 -8.70 -11.35
C LEU A 86 0.48 -9.35 -10.14
N LEU A 87 -0.24 -8.57 -9.33
CA LEU A 87 -1.02 -9.06 -8.19
C LEU A 87 -2.02 -10.14 -8.62
N ASN A 88 -2.77 -9.89 -9.70
CA ASN A 88 -3.73 -10.86 -10.23
C ASN A 88 -3.07 -12.16 -10.70
N GLN A 89 -1.89 -12.05 -11.33
CA GLN A 89 -1.15 -13.22 -11.81
C GLN A 89 -0.55 -14.03 -10.65
N LEU A 90 0.02 -13.36 -9.65
CA LEU A 90 0.60 -14.00 -8.46
C LEU A 90 -0.46 -14.64 -7.54
N GLY A 91 -1.68 -14.09 -7.52
CA GLY A 91 -2.79 -14.62 -6.73
C GLY A 91 -3.36 -15.96 -7.23
N LYS A 92 -3.17 -16.28 -8.52
CA LYS A 92 -3.65 -17.55 -9.11
C LYS A 92 -2.77 -18.76 -8.79
N GLY A 93 -1.61 -18.56 -8.18
CA GLY A 93 -0.64 -19.63 -7.94
C GLY A 93 -1.07 -20.59 -6.83
N SER A 94 -0.82 -21.89 -7.03
CA SER A 94 -0.94 -22.89 -5.97
C SER A 94 0.00 -22.58 -4.80
N PRO A 95 -0.36 -22.99 -3.57
CA PRO A 95 0.55 -22.88 -2.43
C PRO A 95 1.89 -23.57 -2.70
N LEU A 96 2.99 -22.91 -2.34
CA LEU A 96 4.34 -23.48 -2.38
C LEU A 96 4.52 -24.54 -1.30
N THR A 97 4.01 -24.24 -0.11
CA THR A 97 4.05 -25.12 1.05
C THR A 97 2.94 -24.74 2.03
N SER A 98 2.74 -25.57 3.04
CA SER A 98 1.83 -25.31 4.16
C SER A 98 2.50 -25.67 5.47
N TYR A 99 2.12 -24.99 6.54
CA TYR A 99 2.56 -25.30 7.89
C TYR A 99 1.37 -25.24 8.85
N VAL A 100 1.48 -25.93 9.98
CA VAL A 100 0.46 -25.91 11.04
C VAL A 100 0.96 -25.04 12.18
N LEU A 101 0.14 -24.11 12.62
CA LEU A 101 0.42 -23.27 13.77
C LEU A 101 -0.85 -23.12 14.61
N GLY A 102 -0.76 -23.46 15.90
CA GLY A 102 -1.91 -23.39 16.81
C GLY A 102 -3.13 -24.19 16.35
N GLY A 103 -2.92 -25.34 15.69
CA GLY A 103 -3.99 -26.18 15.14
C GLY A 103 -4.58 -25.72 13.80
N ASN A 104 -4.16 -24.56 13.28
CA ASN A 104 -4.62 -24.02 12.00
C ASN A 104 -3.59 -24.30 10.89
N VAL A 105 -4.06 -24.63 9.70
CA VAL A 105 -3.21 -24.82 8.51
C VAL A 105 -3.04 -23.49 7.78
N TYR A 106 -1.80 -23.08 7.59
CA TYR A 106 -1.43 -21.86 6.88
C TYR A 106 -0.72 -22.21 5.58
N PHE A 107 -1.22 -21.64 4.48
CA PHE A 107 -0.62 -21.78 3.16
C PHE A 107 0.34 -20.64 2.86
N VAL A 108 1.54 -20.98 2.41
CA VAL A 108 2.54 -20.05 1.89
C VAL A 108 2.40 -20.02 0.37
N THR A 109 1.93 -18.88 -0.16
CA THR A 109 1.82 -18.65 -1.61
C THR A 109 2.92 -17.72 -2.08
N ILE A 110 3.22 -17.74 -3.38
CA ILE A 110 4.18 -16.81 -3.99
C ILE A 110 3.79 -15.36 -3.67
N LEU A 111 2.49 -15.04 -3.76
CA LEU A 111 1.97 -13.72 -3.41
C LEU A 111 2.38 -13.30 -1.99
N LYS A 112 2.15 -14.15 -0.97
CA LYS A 112 2.50 -13.84 0.43
C LYS A 112 4.00 -13.61 0.60
N VAL A 113 4.83 -14.39 -0.09
CA VAL A 113 6.29 -14.22 -0.04
C VAL A 113 6.70 -12.87 -0.63
N VAL A 114 6.21 -12.54 -1.83
CA VAL A 114 6.52 -11.27 -2.51
C VAL A 114 6.08 -10.08 -1.65
N ILE A 115 4.85 -10.10 -1.12
CA ILE A 115 4.36 -9.00 -0.28
C ILE A 115 5.13 -8.93 1.04
N GLY A 116 5.48 -10.05 1.66
CA GLY A 116 6.31 -10.08 2.86
C GLY A 116 7.68 -9.44 2.65
N VAL A 117 8.36 -9.77 1.54
CA VAL A 117 9.63 -9.14 1.16
C VAL A 117 9.47 -7.64 0.93
N LEU A 118 8.43 -7.21 0.21
CA LEU A 118 8.15 -5.79 -0.01
C LEU A 118 7.91 -5.03 1.31
N MET A 119 7.15 -5.62 2.23
CA MET A 119 6.90 -5.04 3.56
C MET A 119 8.17 -4.93 4.39
N ILE A 120 9.06 -5.93 4.34
CA ILE A 120 10.37 -5.86 4.99
C ILE A 120 11.20 -4.71 4.41
N ILE A 121 11.23 -4.57 3.07
CA ILE A 121 11.94 -3.47 2.42
C ILE A 121 11.38 -2.12 2.88
N PHE A 122 10.06 -1.93 2.87
CA PHE A 122 9.45 -0.67 3.32
C PHE A 122 9.73 -0.38 4.80
N ALA A 123 9.62 -1.39 5.67
CA ALA A 123 9.95 -1.24 7.08
C ALA A 123 11.41 -0.83 7.28
N LEU A 124 12.35 -1.39 6.50
CA LEU A 124 13.77 -1.00 6.55
C LEU A 124 13.97 0.45 6.11
N PHE A 125 13.34 0.90 5.01
CA PHE A 125 13.41 2.29 4.58
C PHE A 125 12.81 3.27 5.62
N GLU A 126 11.78 2.84 6.34
CA GLU A 126 11.14 3.65 7.38
C GLU A 126 11.90 3.64 8.72
N LEU A 127 12.58 2.54 9.09
CA LEU A 127 13.28 2.40 10.37
C LEU A 127 14.74 2.86 10.31
N VAL A 128 15.46 2.58 9.22
CA VAL A 128 16.90 2.81 9.12
C VAL A 128 17.19 4.28 8.77
N PRO A 129 17.80 5.07 9.69
CA PRO A 129 18.03 6.50 9.45
C PRO A 129 18.96 6.79 8.27
N ALA A 130 19.89 5.89 7.96
CA ALA A 130 20.81 6.03 6.83
C ALA A 130 20.08 6.00 5.47
N LEU A 131 19.04 5.16 5.34
CA LEU A 131 18.24 5.08 4.10
C LEU A 131 17.37 6.32 3.89
N LYS A 132 16.90 6.96 4.97
CA LYS A 132 16.17 8.24 4.90
C LYS A 132 17.03 9.39 4.40
N LYS A 133 18.35 9.34 4.59
CA LYS A 133 19.28 10.39 4.12
C LYS A 133 19.62 10.30 2.63
N LEU A 134 19.12 9.27 1.93
CA LEU A 134 19.35 9.10 0.50
C LEU A 134 18.49 10.11 -0.28
N SER A 135 19.04 11.28 -0.58
CA SER A 135 18.42 12.28 -1.45
C SER A 135 18.99 12.15 -2.86
N ILE A 136 18.12 12.00 -3.86
CA ILE A 136 18.52 12.16 -5.26
C ILE A 136 18.56 13.65 -5.56
N ASP A 137 19.74 14.16 -5.88
CA ASP A 137 19.94 15.56 -6.21
C ASP A 137 19.14 15.93 -7.45
N LYS A 138 18.43 17.08 -7.40
CA LYS A 138 17.67 17.58 -8.55
C LYS A 138 18.66 18.27 -9.49
N LYS A 139 19.18 17.52 -10.45
CA LYS A 139 19.73 18.11 -11.68
C LYS A 139 18.60 18.61 -12.58
#